data_AF-A0A0C2GUM7-F1
#
_entry.id   AF-A0A0C2GUM7-F1
#
_cell.length_a   1.000
_cell.length_b   1.000
_cell.length_c   1.000
_cell.angle_alpha   90.00
_cell.angle_beta   90.00
_cell.angle_gamma   90.00
#
_symmetry.space_group_name_H-M   'P 1'
#
loop_
_entity.id
_entity.type
_entity.pdbx_description
1 polymer ?
#
loop_
_entity_poly.entity_id
_entity_poly.type
_entity_poly.pdbx_seq_one_letter_code
_entity_poly.pdbx_strand_id
1 'polypeptide(L)'
;MFTIDGVNKASTVVGIVQKHYQEKISLQDDGVLLKPIPKQPWELSKDKIQLKTKLGEGAFGEVWKGTLRQSPTKTVEAAIKVTKLKEDNKKYMQEMYKEARLMRQYQHM
;
A
#
# COMPACT_ATOMS: atom_id res chain seq x y z
N MET A 1 -22.66 6.86 -8.30
CA MET A 1 -23.15 7.13 -6.94
C MET A 1 -22.70 5.98 -6.06
N PHE A 2 -22.04 6.23 -4.92
CA PHE A 2 -21.41 5.22 -4.06
C PHE A 2 -22.25 4.96 -2.80
N THR A 3 -22.26 3.71 -2.33
CA THR A 3 -22.95 3.25 -1.12
C THR A 3 -22.15 2.13 -0.46
N ILE A 4 -22.25 1.97 0.86
CA ILE A 4 -21.62 0.87 1.62
C ILE A 4 -22.62 0.12 2.51
N ASP A 5 -23.86 0.61 2.59
CA ASP A 5 -24.99 0.05 3.33
C ASP A 5 -26.17 -0.31 2.41
N GLY A 6 -26.16 0.12 1.14
CA GLY A 6 -27.24 -0.04 0.18
C GLY A 6 -28.32 1.05 0.24
N VAL A 7 -28.29 1.91 1.26
CA VAL A 7 -29.31 2.93 1.54
C VAL A 7 -28.74 4.33 1.36
N ASN A 8 -27.67 4.64 2.08
CA ASN A 8 -27.02 5.93 2.01
C ASN A 8 -26.15 6.03 0.76
N LYS A 9 -26.19 7.20 0.12
CA LYS A 9 -25.54 7.43 -1.17
C LYS A 9 -24.76 8.74 -1.19
N ALA A 10 -23.59 8.74 -1.84
CA ALA A 10 -22.78 9.93 -2.07
C ALA A 10 -22.19 9.97 -3.49
N SER A 11 -21.73 11.14 -3.92
CA SER A 11 -21.08 11.33 -5.23
C SER A 11 -19.66 10.79 -5.28
N THR A 12 -18.98 10.64 -4.14
CA THR A 12 -17.60 10.15 -4.03
C THR A 12 -17.46 9.05 -2.97
N VAL A 13 -16.45 8.19 -3.14
CA VAL A 13 -16.10 7.16 -2.13
C VAL A 13 -15.76 7.81 -0.79
N VAL A 14 -15.01 8.91 -0.81
CA VAL A 14 -14.67 9.65 0.43
C VAL A 14 -15.94 10.19 1.10
N GLY A 15 -16.88 10.72 0.33
CA GLY A 15 -18.13 11.25 0.86
C GLY A 15 -18.98 10.20 1.58
N ILE A 16 -19.12 8.99 1.01
CA ILE A 16 -19.91 7.94 1.66
C ILE A 16 -19.24 7.43 2.95
N VAL A 17 -17.91 7.29 2.95
CA VAL A 17 -17.13 6.90 4.12
C VAL A 17 -17.23 7.97 5.22
N GLN A 18 -17.08 9.25 4.84
CA GLN A 18 -17.17 10.39 5.76
C GLN A 18 -18.55 10.46 6.42
N LYS A 19 -19.63 10.26 5.64
CA LYS A 19 -21.01 10.24 6.14
C LYS A 19 -21.20 9.19 7.23
N HIS A 20 -20.85 7.92 6.94
CA HIS A 20 -20.98 6.82 7.91
C HIS A 20 -20.12 7.05 9.16
N TYR A 21 -18.93 7.64 9.00
CA TYR A 21 -18.03 7.94 10.10
C TYR A 21 -18.56 9.04 11.03
N GLN A 22 -19.13 10.10 10.47
CA GLN A 22 -19.66 11.25 11.21
C GLN A 22 -21.00 10.95 11.87
N GLU A 23 -21.92 10.32 11.14
CA GLU A 23 -23.29 10.05 11.59
C GLU A 23 -23.43 8.74 12.36
N LYS A 24 -22.35 7.96 12.49
CA LYS A 24 -22.35 6.62 13.13
C LYS A 24 -23.41 5.67 12.55
N ILE A 25 -23.58 5.74 11.23
CA ILE A 25 -24.46 4.82 10.50
C ILE A 25 -23.83 3.42 10.49
N SER A 26 -24.62 2.42 10.85
CA SER A 26 -24.24 1.01 10.78
C SER A 26 -24.05 0.55 9.33
N LEU A 27 -23.05 -0.30 9.13
CA LEU A 27 -22.84 -1.05 7.89
C LEU A 27 -23.83 -2.22 7.81
N GLN A 28 -23.81 -2.96 6.69
CA GLN A 28 -24.70 -4.12 6.48
C GLN A 28 -24.58 -5.20 7.57
N ASP A 29 -23.40 -5.32 8.18
CA ASP A 29 -23.12 -6.30 9.24
C ASP A 29 -23.16 -5.67 10.66
N ASP A 30 -23.93 -4.60 10.86
CA ASP A 30 -24.07 -3.84 12.13
C ASP A 30 -22.80 -3.16 12.66
N GLY A 31 -21.67 -3.28 11.97
CA GLY A 31 -20.43 -2.59 12.32
C GLY A 31 -20.51 -1.08 12.08
N VAL A 32 -19.80 -0.28 12.89
CA VAL A 32 -19.71 1.19 12.73
C VAL A 32 -18.27 1.65 12.53
N LEU A 33 -18.08 2.74 11.77
CA LEU A 33 -16.76 3.32 11.54
C LEU A 33 -16.29 4.10 12.78
N LEU A 34 -15.22 3.61 13.41
CA LEU A 34 -14.69 4.17 14.67
C LEU A 34 -13.46 5.06 14.49
N LYS A 35 -12.46 4.59 13.75
CA LYS A 35 -11.17 5.27 13.62
C LYS A 35 -10.57 5.06 12.23
N PRO A 36 -10.24 6.13 11.50
CA PRO A 36 -9.51 6.00 10.25
C PRO A 36 -8.07 5.52 10.53
N ILE A 37 -7.58 4.60 9.69
CA ILE A 37 -6.19 4.13 9.74
C ILE A 37 -5.40 4.88 8.66
N PRO A 38 -4.51 5.83 9.03
CA PRO A 38 -3.76 6.60 8.05
C PRO A 38 -2.68 5.75 7.37
N LYS A 39 -2.35 6.14 6.15
CA LYS A 39 -1.21 5.61 5.41
C LYS A 39 0.09 5.82 6.20
N GLN A 40 0.90 4.79 6.27
CA GLN A 40 2.12 4.80 7.05
C GLN A 40 3.31 5.35 6.24
N PRO A 41 4.35 5.91 6.87
CA PRO A 41 5.47 6.55 6.16
C PRO A 41 6.22 5.63 5.18
N TRP A 42 6.25 4.33 5.44
CA TRP A 42 6.89 3.32 4.60
C TRP A 42 6.03 2.90 3.39
N GLU A 43 4.76 3.29 3.33
CA GLU A 43 3.91 3.01 2.19
C GLU A 43 4.20 4.02 1.08
N LEU A 44 5.02 3.61 0.11
CA LEU A 44 5.44 4.48 -0.99
C LEU A 44 4.37 4.51 -2.08
N SER A 45 4.18 5.68 -2.70
CA SER A 45 3.37 5.81 -3.90
C SER A 45 4.25 5.58 -5.14
N LYS A 46 3.66 5.10 -6.25
CA LYS A 46 4.42 4.73 -7.46
C LYS A 46 5.22 5.88 -8.06
N ASP A 47 4.71 7.11 -7.96
CA ASP A 47 5.37 8.35 -8.41
C ASP A 47 6.68 8.66 -7.66
N LYS A 48 6.88 8.08 -6.47
CA LYS A 48 8.11 8.24 -5.71
C LYS A 48 9.23 7.30 -6.17
N ILE A 49 8.93 6.32 -7.02
CA ILE A 49 9.85 5.23 -7.38
C ILE A 49 10.11 5.26 -8.88
N GLN A 50 11.38 5.22 -9.28
CA GLN A 50 11.77 5.09 -10.68
C GLN A 50 12.69 3.87 -10.84
N LEU A 51 12.26 2.90 -11.64
CA LEU A 51 13.09 1.76 -12.05
C LEU A 51 14.07 2.22 -13.13
N LYS A 52 15.34 1.80 -13.05
CA LYS A 52 16.37 2.11 -14.04
C LYS A 52 16.88 0.85 -14.72
N THR A 53 17.62 0.01 -14.00
CA THR A 53 18.35 -1.13 -14.58
C THR A 53 18.10 -2.37 -13.75
N LYS A 54 17.78 -3.50 -14.38
CA LYS A 54 17.66 -4.78 -13.68
C LYS A 54 19.02 -5.21 -13.14
N LEU A 55 19.09 -5.49 -11.84
CA LEU A 55 20.29 -5.97 -11.15
C LEU A 55 20.33 -7.50 -11.10
N GLY A 56 19.17 -8.15 -11.04
CA GLY A 56 19.09 -9.61 -11.01
C GLY A 56 17.66 -10.12 -10.92
N GLU A 57 17.53 -11.44 -10.92
CA GLU A 57 16.28 -12.15 -10.72
C GLU A 57 16.55 -13.37 -9.85
N GLY A 58 15.66 -13.61 -8.89
CA GLY A 58 15.69 -14.78 -8.03
C GLY A 58 14.30 -15.37 -7.86
N ALA A 59 14.19 -16.37 -6.97
CA ALA A 59 12.94 -17.11 -6.74
C ALA A 59 11.74 -16.22 -6.36
N PHE A 60 11.99 -15.03 -5.80
CA PHE A 60 10.97 -14.11 -5.32
C PHE A 60 10.69 -12.94 -6.27
N GLY A 61 11.34 -12.91 -7.45
CA GLY A 61 11.15 -11.87 -8.45
C GLY A 61 12.44 -11.13 -8.82
N GLU A 62 12.26 -9.97 -9.44
CA GLU A 62 13.35 -9.18 -10.01
C GLU A 62 13.82 -8.12 -9.02
N VAL A 63 15.12 -7.85 -9.00
CA VAL A 63 15.71 -6.73 -8.28
C VAL A 63 16.21 -5.72 -9.29
N TRP A 64 15.84 -4.46 -9.10
CA TRP A 64 16.18 -3.36 -9.98
C TRP A 64 16.96 -2.28 -9.23
N LYS A 65 17.96 -1.70 -9.88
CA LYS A 65 18.51 -0.40 -9.48
C LYS A 65 17.51 0.66 -9.89
N GLY A 66 17.25 1.60 -8.99
CA GLY A 66 16.39 2.73 -9.26
C GLY A 66 16.59 3.87 -8.29
N THR A 67 15.63 4.77 -8.25
CA THR A 67 15.63 5.92 -7.35
C THR A 67 14.34 6.02 -6.55
N LEU A 68 14.48 6.51 -5.32
CA LEU A 68 13.39 6.81 -4.41
C LEU A 68 13.39 8.30 -4.07
N ARG A 69 12.31 9.00 -4.40
CA ARG A 69 12.07 10.39 -4.00
C ARG A 69 11.54 10.42 -2.56
N GLN A 70 12.42 10.75 -1.61
CA GLN A 70 12.06 10.89 -0.20
C GLN A 70 11.36 12.23 0.09
N SER A 71 11.77 13.30 -0.61
CA SER A 71 11.19 14.64 -0.51
C SER A 71 11.23 15.35 -1.87
N PRO A 72 10.64 16.55 -2.02
CA PRO A 72 10.74 17.31 -3.25
C PRO A 72 12.17 17.55 -3.73
N THR A 73 13.12 17.65 -2.78
CA THR A 73 14.54 17.97 -3.01
C THR A 73 15.49 16.79 -2.81
N LYS A 74 15.02 15.66 -2.26
CA LYS A 74 15.86 14.50 -1.92
C LYS A 74 15.42 13.25 -2.65
N THR A 75 16.32 12.77 -3.51
CA THR A 75 16.19 11.49 -4.21
C THR A 75 17.42 10.64 -3.90
N VAL A 76 17.20 9.39 -3.53
CA VAL A 76 18.27 8.43 -3.20
C VAL A 76 18.28 7.28 -4.20
N GLU A 77 19.43 6.67 -4.43
CA GLU A 77 19.49 5.38 -5.14
C GLU A 77 18.95 4.28 -4.23
N ALA A 78 18.23 3.32 -4.82
CA ALA A 78 17.63 2.21 -4.09
C ALA A 78 17.63 0.93 -4.94
N ALA A 79 17.72 -0.22 -4.26
CA ALA A 79 17.35 -1.50 -4.81
C ALA A 79 15.83 -1.69 -4.67
N ILE A 80 15.15 -2.00 -5.76
CA ILE A 80 13.70 -2.14 -5.84
C ILE A 80 13.39 -3.60 -6.19
N LYS A 81 12.83 -4.33 -5.23
CA LYS A 81 12.36 -5.71 -5.43
C LYS A 81 10.95 -5.69 -6.01
N VAL A 82 10.76 -6.37 -7.13
CA VAL A 82 9.50 -6.42 -7.88
C VAL A 82 9.06 -7.88 -8.04
N THR A 83 7.89 -8.19 -7.49
CA THR A 83 7.28 -9.52 -7.64
C THR A 83 6.28 -9.49 -8.79
N LYS A 84 6.44 -10.36 -9.80
CA LYS A 84 5.45 -10.52 -10.87
C LYS A 84 4.23 -11.25 -10.31
N LEU A 85 3.07 -10.61 -10.36
CA LEU A 85 1.79 -11.23 -10.00
C LEU A 85 1.41 -12.22 -11.11
N LYS A 86 1.53 -13.52 -10.82
CA LYS A 86 0.82 -14.60 -11.52
C LYS A 86 -0.21 -15.16 -10.55
N GLU A 87 -1.32 -15.72 -11.02
CA GLU A 87 -2.42 -16.19 -10.16
C GLU A 87 -1.95 -17.17 -9.06
N ASP A 88 -0.87 -17.90 -9.32
CA ASP A 88 -0.24 -18.84 -8.38
C ASP A 88 0.74 -18.20 -7.35
N ASN A 89 0.98 -16.89 -7.39
CA ASN A 89 2.02 -16.22 -6.61
C ASN A 89 1.57 -15.58 -5.28
N LYS A 90 0.39 -15.92 -4.75
CA LYS A 90 -0.08 -15.38 -3.44
C LYS A 90 0.93 -15.64 -2.30
N LYS A 91 1.57 -16.82 -2.30
CA LYS A 91 2.60 -17.18 -1.32
C LYS A 91 3.81 -16.26 -1.39
N TYR A 92 4.33 -15.97 -2.60
CA TYR A 92 5.49 -15.09 -2.76
C TYR A 92 5.19 -13.64 -2.34
N MET A 93 3.98 -13.16 -2.58
CA MET A 93 3.55 -11.85 -2.08
C MET A 93 3.52 -11.81 -0.55
N GLN A 94 3.02 -12.87 0.10
CA GLN A 94 3.04 -12.96 1.56
C GLN A 94 4.47 -12.97 2.12
N GLU A 95 5.39 -13.73 1.52
CA GLU A 95 6.80 -13.75 1.92
C GLU A 95 7.45 -12.36 1.73
N MET A 96 7.18 -11.66 0.63
CA MET A 96 7.65 -10.29 0.40
C MET A 96 7.12 -9.34 1.49
N TYR A 97 5.84 -9.45 1.87
CA TYR A 97 5.29 -8.63 2.95
C TYR A 97 5.87 -8.99 4.33
N LYS A 98 6.20 -10.26 4.58
CA LYS A 98 6.90 -10.69 5.80
C LYS A 98 8.31 -10.10 5.87
N GLU A 99 9.07 -10.17 4.78
CA GLU A 99 10.39 -9.57 4.67
C GLU A 99 10.32 -8.05 4.92
N ALA A 100 9.39 -7.35 4.28
CA ALA A 100 9.20 -5.91 4.49
C ALA A 100 8.73 -5.55 5.92
N ARG A 101 8.00 -6.44 6.60
CA ARG A 101 7.65 -6.29 8.03
C ARG A 101 8.88 -6.45 8.91
N LEU A 102 9.68 -7.47 8.64
CA LEU A 102 10.90 -7.77 9.39
C LEU A 102 11.94 -6.65 9.24
N MET A 103 12.22 -6.23 8.01
CA MET A 103 13.20 -5.16 7.73
C MET A 103 12.84 -3.82 8.37
N ARG A 104 11.56 -3.54 8.62
CA ARG A 104 11.11 -2.32 9.32
C ARG A 104 11.48 -2.30 10.81
N GLN A 105 11.76 -3.46 11.40
CA GLN A 105 12.10 -3.55 12.82
C GLN A 105 13.60 -3.41 13.08
N TYR A 106 14.43 -3.58 12.04
CA TYR A 106 15.87 -3.55 12.17
C TYR A 106 16.46 -2.19 11.80
N GLN A 107 17.36 -1.71 12.64
CA GLN A 107 18.23 -0.56 12.37
C GLN A 107 19.63 -0.90 12.89
N HIS A 108 20.38 -1.64 12.07
CA HIS A 108 21.76 -2.03 12.36
C HIS A 108 22.70 -1.29 11.41
N MET A 109 23.86 -0.84 11.92
CA MET A 109 24.91 -0.19 11.13
C MET A 109 25.76 -1.19 10.34
#